data_AF-M0KUA4-F1
#
_entry.id   AF-M0KUA4-F1
#
_cell.length_a   1.000
_cell.length_b   1.000
_cell.length_c   1.000
_cell.angle_alpha   90.00
_cell.angle_beta   90.00
_cell.angle_gamma   90.00
#
_symmetry.space_group_name_H-M   'P 1'
#
loop_
_entity.id
_entity.type
_entity.pdbx_description
1 polymer ?
#
loop_
_entity_poly.entity_id
_entity_poly.type
_entity_poly.pdbx_seq_one_letter_code
_entity_poly.pdbx_strand_id
1 'polypeptide(L)'
;MTDISKQTISALDEALTLDKASTRLAQDQVQEILLSSKFLDEEVSPPGKCPEPGCDGFCRTTIDDDEITVECLQSAVHNQTLNIESYTGYQISFQSLLNSLANHLDTEIVEYTESLPRYVRGDTADGFRLYLIVSPGDFESTVTRICREAGEKVYPSLLITPTESTERIHKIQSLFAAGQLVTAAPLRMFNEPEIIQEAISAMQGREFFRMGATKAEVDTETHDVVERLAANPAYTIAELNQMRMLRVSKQLPRSSGTRLEKVSEAAFSHLFATYPDAGGEDDSGFKLPDILFRIPAVPKAHQHDEILGIADSKSGRNGNFGSEKVDEKHPRYLQRARRDGPESDLHAHVFVVLGFDGQKELDFYDKMQAHYADDEYMIIVTAEALATMLMARFAYPIHNKFQLQRNDFRSVLYPLFHRDWFNDDDTLAGLTREVGQDQDDYDRKYYTREGLLILTREVVLQQLTNHLDMEGDLEGDLAAYFEPLNYQPP
;
A
#
# COMPACT_ATOMS: atom_id res chain seq x y z
N MET A 1 22.16 13.51 -3.11
CA MET A 1 22.98 12.55 -3.90
C MET A 1 22.63 11.17 -3.39
N THR A 2 22.18 10.27 -4.26
CA THR A 2 21.71 8.94 -3.85
C THR A 2 22.90 8.08 -3.42
N ASP A 3 22.91 7.66 -2.16
CA ASP A 3 24.03 6.98 -1.50
C ASP A 3 24.12 5.47 -1.85
N ILE A 4 23.16 4.98 -2.63
CA ILE A 4 23.06 3.59 -3.11
C ILE A 4 22.67 3.56 -4.59
N SER A 5 23.42 2.81 -5.41
CA SER A 5 23.20 2.73 -6.85
C SER A 5 22.17 1.64 -7.22
N LYS A 6 21.54 1.75 -8.40
CA LYS A 6 20.59 0.72 -8.90
C LYS A 6 21.22 -0.67 -9.03
N GLN A 7 22.51 -0.71 -9.39
CA GLN A 7 23.29 -1.94 -9.50
C GLN A 7 23.55 -2.55 -8.11
N THR A 8 23.87 -1.70 -7.13
CA THR A 8 24.05 -2.11 -5.72
C THR A 8 22.76 -2.68 -5.13
N ILE A 9 21.61 -2.03 -5.36
CA ILE A 9 20.29 -2.51 -4.93
C ILE A 9 20.00 -3.91 -5.50
N SER A 10 20.32 -4.12 -6.78
CA SER A 10 20.07 -5.39 -7.46
C SER A 10 20.97 -6.50 -6.94
N ALA A 11 22.25 -6.19 -6.67
CA ALA A 11 23.20 -7.13 -6.06
C ALA A 11 22.80 -7.52 -4.62
N LEU A 12 22.31 -6.55 -3.83
CA LEU A 12 21.81 -6.81 -2.47
C LEU A 12 20.53 -7.65 -2.47
N ASP A 13 19.60 -7.40 -3.40
CA ASP A 13 18.37 -8.19 -3.56
C ASP A 13 18.70 -9.66 -3.88
N GLU A 14 19.69 -9.92 -4.73
CA GLU A 14 20.17 -11.27 -5.01
C GLU A 14 20.84 -11.90 -3.77
N ALA A 15 21.75 -11.19 -3.10
CA ALA A 15 22.42 -11.65 -1.89
C ALA A 15 21.44 -12.06 -0.78
N LEU A 16 20.35 -11.30 -0.59
CA LEU A 16 19.29 -11.60 0.37
C LEU A 16 18.44 -12.83 0.01
N THR A 17 18.46 -13.28 -1.26
CA THR A 17 17.72 -14.47 -1.71
C THR A 17 18.53 -15.76 -1.67
N LEU A 18 19.87 -15.66 -1.61
CA LEU A 18 20.77 -16.80 -1.81
C LEU A 18 20.84 -17.75 -0.62
N ASP A 19 20.47 -17.33 0.60
CA ASP A 19 20.64 -18.16 1.80
C ASP A 19 19.33 -18.44 2.56
N LYS A 20 19.12 -19.73 2.89
CA LYS A 20 17.91 -20.22 3.57
C LYS A 20 18.01 -20.16 5.10
N ALA A 21 19.16 -19.80 5.68
CA ALA A 21 19.30 -19.70 7.14
C ALA A 21 20.53 -18.93 7.64
N SER A 22 21.56 -18.73 6.81
CA SER A 22 22.80 -18.08 7.23
C SER A 22 22.86 -16.63 6.73
N THR A 23 23.33 -15.71 7.58
CA THR A 23 23.58 -14.30 7.22
C THR A 23 24.96 -14.10 6.58
N ARG A 24 25.66 -15.21 6.30
CA ARG A 24 27.05 -15.23 5.85
C ARG A 24 27.16 -15.81 4.45
N LEU A 25 27.82 -15.09 3.58
CA LEU A 25 28.00 -15.39 2.16
C LEU A 25 29.47 -15.74 1.89
N ALA A 26 29.70 -16.75 1.05
CA ALA A 26 31.02 -17.03 0.52
C ALA A 26 31.39 -16.01 -0.58
N GLN A 27 32.67 -15.82 -0.86
CA GLN A 27 33.15 -14.83 -1.84
C GLN A 27 32.54 -15.04 -3.24
N ASP A 28 32.38 -16.28 -3.66
CA ASP A 28 31.78 -16.65 -4.96
C ASP A 28 30.27 -16.42 -5.03
N GLN A 29 29.63 -16.14 -3.88
CA GLN A 29 28.21 -15.80 -3.77
C GLN A 29 27.97 -14.27 -3.74
N VAL A 30 29.03 -13.47 -3.67
CA VAL A 30 28.95 -12.01 -3.57
C VAL A 30 29.37 -11.37 -4.89
N GLN A 31 28.54 -10.49 -5.43
CA GLN A 31 28.92 -9.71 -6.61
C GLN A 31 30.04 -8.71 -6.29
N GLU A 32 30.98 -8.51 -7.21
CA GLU A 32 32.16 -7.62 -7.03
C GLU A 32 31.80 -6.19 -6.57
N ILE A 33 30.66 -5.66 -7.02
CA ILE A 33 30.19 -4.33 -6.64
C ILE A 33 29.90 -4.20 -5.13
N LEU A 34 29.65 -5.30 -4.43
CA LEU A 34 29.40 -5.33 -2.98
C LEU A 34 30.69 -5.42 -2.16
N LEU A 35 31.73 -6.06 -2.69
CA LEU A 35 33.01 -6.28 -1.98
C LEU A 35 33.72 -4.98 -1.58
N SER A 36 33.49 -3.90 -2.33
CA SER A 36 34.05 -2.57 -2.05
C SER A 36 33.03 -1.60 -1.44
N SER A 37 31.85 -2.10 -1.07
CA SER A 37 30.75 -1.26 -0.60
C SER A 37 30.65 -1.25 0.93
N LYS A 38 30.06 -0.19 1.49
CA LYS A 38 29.70 -0.09 2.91
C LYS A 38 28.63 -1.08 3.38
N PHE A 39 28.10 -1.92 2.47
CA PHE A 39 26.99 -2.83 2.75
C PHE A 39 27.45 -4.25 3.08
N LEU A 40 28.76 -4.50 3.06
CA LEU A 40 29.33 -5.81 3.23
C LEU A 40 30.49 -5.71 4.24
N ASP A 41 30.36 -6.45 5.35
CA ASP A 41 31.38 -6.58 6.36
C ASP A 41 32.11 -7.92 6.16
N GLU A 42 33.43 -7.90 6.22
CA GLU A 42 34.27 -9.09 6.13
C GLU A 42 34.40 -9.74 7.51
N GLU A 43 34.07 -11.02 7.62
CA GLU A 43 34.10 -11.77 8.87
C GLU A 43 34.88 -13.08 8.72
N VAL A 44 35.93 -13.21 9.53
CA VAL A 44 36.72 -14.43 9.64
C VAL A 44 36.10 -15.33 10.71
N SER A 45 35.63 -16.52 10.32
CA SER A 45 35.12 -17.52 11.28
C SER A 45 36.06 -18.72 11.31
N PRO A 46 37.02 -18.73 12.24
CA PRO A 46 37.95 -19.85 12.39
C PRO A 46 37.20 -21.13 12.83
N PRO A 47 37.73 -22.31 12.53
CA PRO A 47 37.06 -23.57 12.83
C PRO A 47 36.99 -23.81 14.36
N GLY A 48 35.78 -24.07 14.88
CA GLY A 48 35.59 -24.42 16.29
C GLY A 48 35.96 -25.87 16.65
N LYS A 49 36.17 -26.72 15.65
CA LYS A 49 36.60 -28.12 15.77
C LYS A 49 37.88 -28.37 14.99
N CYS A 50 38.59 -29.43 15.36
CA CYS A 50 39.77 -29.90 14.66
C CYS A 50 39.44 -30.17 13.18
N PRO A 51 40.14 -29.53 12.24
CA PRO A 51 39.94 -29.81 10.81
C PRO A 51 40.46 -31.20 10.40
N GLU A 52 41.29 -31.83 11.25
CA GLU A 52 41.90 -33.13 10.95
C GLU A 52 40.84 -34.24 10.87
N PRO A 53 40.79 -35.01 9.76
CA PRO A 53 39.78 -36.06 9.58
C PRO A 53 39.77 -37.09 10.71
N GLY A 54 38.60 -37.31 11.31
CA GLY A 54 38.43 -38.28 12.41
C GLY A 54 38.78 -37.75 13.80
N CYS A 55 39.11 -36.47 13.94
CA CYS A 55 39.28 -35.82 15.23
C CYS A 55 38.08 -34.92 15.57
N ASP A 56 37.35 -35.24 16.65
CA ASP A 56 36.23 -34.44 17.15
C ASP A 56 36.65 -33.40 18.21
N GLY A 57 37.96 -33.18 18.38
CA GLY A 57 38.52 -32.28 19.38
C GLY A 57 38.17 -30.81 19.12
N PHE A 58 37.87 -30.07 20.19
CA PHE A 58 37.80 -28.60 20.13
C PHE A 58 39.19 -28.01 19.88
N CYS A 59 39.22 -26.85 19.23
CA CYS A 59 40.45 -26.13 18.95
C CYS A 59 40.49 -24.78 19.63
N ARG A 60 41.70 -24.33 19.94
CA ARG A 60 42.00 -22.93 20.21
C ARG A 60 42.55 -22.33 18.94
N THR A 61 42.09 -21.14 18.59
CA THR A 61 42.51 -20.47 17.36
C THR A 61 43.12 -19.11 17.67
N THR A 62 44.18 -18.80 16.95
CA THR A 62 44.83 -17.48 16.94
C THR A 62 44.93 -17.03 15.49
N ILE A 63 44.58 -15.77 15.26
CA ILE A 63 44.61 -15.13 13.94
C ILE A 63 45.80 -14.17 13.96
N ASP A 64 46.68 -14.30 12.97
CA ASP A 64 47.84 -13.43 12.78
C ASP A 64 47.98 -13.13 11.28
N ASP A 65 47.89 -11.85 10.91
CA ASP A 65 47.81 -11.36 9.51
C ASP A 65 46.91 -12.23 8.61
N ASP A 66 47.52 -13.07 7.76
CA ASP A 66 46.85 -13.88 6.73
C ASP A 66 46.67 -15.37 7.12
N GLU A 67 47.00 -15.73 8.37
CA GLU A 67 47.05 -17.11 8.83
C GLU A 67 46.20 -17.35 10.08
N ILE A 68 45.52 -18.51 10.10
CA ILE A 68 44.80 -19.02 11.27
C ILE A 68 45.61 -20.17 11.83
N THR A 69 46.20 -19.98 13.01
CA THR A 69 46.82 -21.06 13.76
C THR A 69 45.75 -21.79 14.57
N VAL A 70 45.62 -23.09 14.33
CA VAL A 70 44.65 -23.97 15.01
C VAL A 70 45.40 -24.94 15.91
N GLU A 71 45.18 -24.82 17.22
CA GLU A 71 45.72 -25.71 18.23
C GLU A 71 44.66 -26.70 18.69
N CYS A 72 44.84 -27.98 18.40
CA CYS A 72 43.92 -29.03 18.82
C CYS A 72 44.12 -29.37 20.30
N LEU A 73 43.05 -29.28 21.08
CA LEU A 73 43.11 -29.57 22.52
C LEU A 73 43.25 -31.08 22.85
N GLN A 74 43.06 -31.96 21.86
CA GLN A 74 43.19 -33.41 22.03
C GLN A 74 44.55 -33.97 21.61
N SER A 75 45.24 -33.33 20.67
CA SER A 75 46.50 -33.84 20.13
C SER A 75 47.30 -32.69 19.52
N ALA A 76 48.49 -32.43 20.06
CA ALA A 76 49.41 -31.44 19.51
C ALA A 76 49.88 -31.76 18.08
N VAL A 77 49.74 -33.02 17.64
CA VAL A 77 50.10 -33.45 16.28
C VAL A 77 49.10 -32.93 15.23
N HIS A 78 47.89 -32.53 15.66
CA HIS A 78 46.87 -31.97 14.76
C HIS A 78 46.94 -30.44 14.68
N ASN A 79 47.92 -29.82 15.34
CA ASN A 79 48.10 -28.38 15.25
C ASN A 79 48.53 -28.03 13.83
N GLN A 80 47.80 -27.10 13.21
CA GLN A 80 48.05 -26.72 11.82
C GLN A 80 47.79 -25.23 11.62
N THR A 81 48.35 -24.70 10.54
CA THR A 81 48.12 -23.32 10.09
C THR A 81 47.28 -23.38 8.83
N LEU A 82 46.25 -22.54 8.78
CA LEU A 82 45.27 -22.50 7.70
C LEU A 82 45.28 -21.11 7.05
N ASN A 83 45.03 -21.06 5.74
CA ASN A 83 44.85 -19.80 5.03
C ASN A 83 43.54 -19.13 5.47
N ILE A 84 43.62 -17.86 5.89
CA ILE A 84 42.48 -17.05 6.34
C ILE A 84 41.38 -16.91 5.28
N GLU A 85 41.73 -16.87 3.98
CA GLU A 85 40.78 -16.70 2.88
C GLU A 85 39.72 -17.81 2.86
N SER A 86 40.12 -19.06 3.16
CA SER A 86 39.22 -20.22 3.22
C SER A 86 38.19 -20.13 4.37
N TYR A 87 38.41 -19.24 5.32
CA TYR A 87 37.59 -19.04 6.52
C TYR A 87 37.01 -17.63 6.60
N THR A 88 37.25 -16.82 5.56
CA THR A 88 36.71 -15.48 5.41
C THR A 88 35.38 -15.57 4.67
N GLY A 89 34.36 -14.95 5.24
CA GLY A 89 33.04 -14.83 4.64
C GLY A 89 32.57 -13.40 4.76
N TYR A 90 31.46 -13.11 4.12
CA TYR A 90 30.93 -11.77 4.02
C TYR A 90 29.53 -11.71 4.63
N GLN A 91 29.29 -10.71 5.46
CA GLN A 91 28.01 -10.46 6.08
C GLN A 91 27.44 -9.14 5.58
N ILE A 92 26.13 -9.10 5.32
CA ILE A 92 25.46 -7.86 4.96
C ILE A 92 25.42 -6.94 6.18
N SER A 93 25.92 -5.71 6.02
CA SER A 93 25.82 -4.63 7.00
C SER A 93 24.38 -4.08 6.99
N PHE A 94 23.49 -4.75 7.72
CA PHE A 94 22.06 -4.45 7.71
C PHE A 94 21.73 -3.04 8.21
N GLN A 95 22.49 -2.53 9.17
CA GLN A 95 22.35 -1.15 9.65
C GLN A 95 22.70 -0.13 8.55
N SER A 96 23.84 -0.32 7.87
CA SER A 96 24.26 0.53 6.75
C SER A 96 23.26 0.51 5.60
N LEU A 97 22.67 -0.66 5.34
CA LEU A 97 21.61 -0.82 4.35
C LEU A 97 20.34 -0.05 4.76
N LEU A 98 19.79 -0.29 5.95
CA LEU A 98 18.58 0.39 6.42
C LEU A 98 18.74 1.91 6.46
N ASN A 99 19.88 2.42 6.91
CA ASN A 99 20.17 3.86 6.90
C ASN A 99 20.19 4.43 5.48
N SER A 100 20.76 3.69 4.52
CA SER A 100 20.80 4.15 3.12
C SER A 100 19.42 4.12 2.46
N LEU A 101 18.56 3.17 2.83
CA LEU A 101 17.18 3.09 2.35
C LEU A 101 16.31 4.18 2.97
N ALA A 102 16.48 4.47 4.26
CA ALA A 102 15.82 5.59 4.94
C ALA A 102 16.18 6.93 4.28
N ASN A 103 17.48 7.17 4.06
CA ASN A 103 17.95 8.37 3.35
C ASN A 103 17.38 8.47 1.92
N HIS A 104 17.09 7.34 1.28
CA HIS A 104 16.47 7.31 -0.05
C HIS A 104 14.99 7.70 -0.04
N LEU A 105 14.36 7.67 1.13
CA LEU A 105 12.98 8.10 1.37
C LEU A 105 12.93 9.49 2.02
N ASP A 106 14.04 10.22 2.07
CA ASP A 106 14.20 11.51 2.72
C ASP A 106 13.89 11.49 4.23
N THR A 107 14.17 10.35 4.89
CA THR A 107 14.02 10.17 6.34
C THR A 107 15.28 9.61 7.00
N GLU A 108 15.32 9.57 8.33
CA GLU A 108 16.44 9.06 9.12
C GLU A 108 15.99 7.95 10.09
N ILE A 109 16.87 6.97 10.35
CA ILE A 109 16.65 5.97 11.40
C ILE A 109 17.10 6.55 12.75
N VAL A 110 16.15 6.67 13.70
CA VAL A 110 16.42 7.12 15.07
C VAL A 110 16.76 5.96 16.01
N GLU A 111 16.19 4.78 15.79
CA GLU A 111 16.48 3.58 16.58
C GLU A 111 16.66 2.37 15.67
N TYR A 112 17.73 1.61 15.89
CA TYR A 112 18.03 0.39 15.16
C TYR A 112 17.94 -0.82 16.08
N THR A 113 17.24 -1.87 15.64
CA THR A 113 17.10 -3.12 16.39
C THR A 113 17.36 -4.32 15.49
N GLU A 114 18.20 -5.24 15.96
CA GLU A 114 18.43 -6.52 15.29
C GLU A 114 17.59 -7.63 15.93
N SER A 115 16.91 -8.41 15.10
CA SER A 115 16.22 -9.65 15.49
C SER A 115 16.64 -10.77 14.54
N LEU A 116 17.95 -10.87 14.33
CA LEU A 116 18.56 -11.87 13.44
C LEU A 116 18.30 -13.30 13.97
N PRO A 117 18.15 -14.28 13.07
CA PRO A 117 18.24 -14.16 11.62
C PRO A 117 16.93 -13.66 10.95
N ARG A 118 15.87 -13.33 11.70
CA ARG A 118 14.53 -13.10 11.14
C ARG A 118 14.41 -11.77 10.39
N TYR A 119 14.71 -10.67 11.07
CA TYR A 119 14.64 -9.34 10.48
C TYR A 119 15.55 -8.36 11.22
N VAL A 120 15.75 -7.20 10.61
CA VAL A 120 16.22 -5.99 11.28
C VAL A 120 15.15 -4.91 11.19
N ARG A 121 15.11 -4.00 12.17
CA ARG A 121 14.12 -2.93 12.28
C ARG A 121 14.82 -1.59 12.45
N GLY A 122 14.32 -0.58 11.75
CA GLY A 122 14.68 0.83 11.97
C GLY A 122 13.41 1.64 12.25
N ASP A 123 13.34 2.31 13.39
CA ASP A 123 12.29 3.28 13.67
C ASP A 123 12.72 4.62 13.07
N THR A 124 11.85 5.25 12.27
CA THR A 124 12.17 6.47 11.50
C THR A 124 11.77 7.74 12.25
N ALA A 125 12.40 8.86 11.90
CA ALA A 125 12.04 10.18 12.42
C ALA A 125 10.60 10.59 12.06
N ASP A 126 10.06 10.11 10.93
CA ASP A 126 8.71 10.44 10.44
C ASP A 126 7.62 9.52 11.02
N GLY A 127 7.93 8.73 12.06
CA GLY A 127 6.93 7.97 12.81
C GLY A 127 6.50 6.64 12.18
N PHE A 128 7.17 6.17 11.12
CA PHE A 128 6.97 4.82 10.58
C PHE A 128 8.18 3.91 10.84
N ARG A 129 8.01 2.59 10.68
CA ARG A 129 9.06 1.59 10.87
C ARG A 129 9.49 0.98 9.55
N LEU A 130 10.78 0.82 9.36
CA LEU A 130 11.36 -0.01 8.31
C LEU A 130 11.69 -1.39 8.87
N TYR A 131 11.20 -2.44 8.22
CA TYR A 131 11.57 -3.82 8.50
C TYR A 131 12.25 -4.42 7.27
N LEU A 132 13.45 -4.96 7.41
CA LEU A 132 14.09 -5.78 6.37
C LEU A 132 14.08 -7.24 6.82
N ILE A 133 13.36 -8.09 6.07
CA ILE A 133 13.27 -9.53 6.37
C ILE A 133 14.54 -10.22 5.85
N VAL A 134 15.23 -10.94 6.75
CA VAL A 134 16.56 -11.53 6.50
C VAL A 134 16.51 -13.05 6.33
N SER A 135 15.60 -13.77 7.03
CA SER A 135 15.50 -15.25 6.92
C SER A 135 14.15 -15.71 6.38
N PRO A 136 14.13 -16.42 5.24
CA PRO A 136 12.89 -16.94 4.65
C PRO A 136 12.38 -18.23 5.32
N GLY A 137 13.19 -18.89 6.19
CA GLY A 137 12.80 -20.14 6.84
C GLY A 137 11.55 -20.02 7.74
N ASP A 138 11.41 -18.86 8.40
CA ASP A 138 10.27 -18.50 9.27
C ASP A 138 9.46 -17.32 8.69
N PHE A 139 9.43 -17.18 7.36
CA PHE A 139 8.91 -16.00 6.68
C PHE A 139 7.47 -15.63 7.09
N GLU A 140 6.54 -16.57 7.05
CA GLU A 140 5.13 -16.29 7.34
C GLU A 140 4.89 -15.92 8.81
N SER A 141 5.58 -16.60 9.72
CA SER A 141 5.53 -16.29 11.15
C SER A 141 6.10 -14.90 11.43
N THR A 142 7.13 -14.51 10.68
CA THR A 142 7.77 -13.21 10.78
C THR A 142 6.86 -12.10 10.31
N VAL A 143 6.26 -12.23 9.12
CA VAL A 143 5.29 -11.28 8.58
C VAL A 143 4.07 -11.16 9.49
N THR A 144 3.54 -12.29 9.96
CA THR A 144 2.41 -12.34 10.92
C THR A 144 2.73 -11.57 12.19
N ARG A 145 3.93 -11.77 12.75
CA ARG A 145 4.39 -11.04 13.94
C ARG A 145 4.47 -9.54 13.68
N ILE A 146 5.01 -9.12 12.54
CA ILE A 146 5.12 -7.70 12.22
C ILE A 146 3.72 -7.07 12.02
N CYS A 147 2.81 -7.75 11.32
CA CYS A 147 1.41 -7.31 11.20
C CYS A 147 0.72 -7.17 12.56
N ARG A 148 1.02 -8.08 13.50
CA ARG A 148 0.49 -8.00 14.87
C ARG A 148 1.11 -6.84 15.64
N GLU A 149 2.43 -6.67 15.59
CA GLU A 149 3.15 -5.57 16.24
C GLU A 149 2.70 -4.19 15.72
N ALA A 150 2.54 -4.05 14.40
CA ALA A 150 2.01 -2.84 13.76
C ALA A 150 0.60 -2.52 14.24
N GLY A 151 -0.25 -3.54 14.44
CA GLY A 151 -1.60 -3.38 14.99
C GLY A 151 -1.64 -3.09 16.49
N GLU A 152 -0.81 -3.77 17.30
CA GLU A 152 -0.76 -3.60 18.76
C GLU A 152 -0.19 -2.25 19.17
N LYS A 153 0.85 -1.79 18.47
CA LYS A 153 1.56 -0.55 18.80
C LYS A 153 1.11 0.64 17.96
N VAL A 154 0.27 0.42 16.94
CA VAL A 154 -0.19 1.44 15.99
C VAL A 154 1.00 2.16 15.35
N TYR A 155 1.84 1.42 14.62
CA TYR A 155 2.95 2.01 13.86
C TYR A 155 2.86 1.59 12.39
N PRO A 156 2.73 2.55 11.45
CA PRO A 156 2.93 2.32 10.04
C PRO A 156 4.27 1.62 9.81
N SER A 157 4.27 0.56 9.02
CA SER A 157 5.42 -0.32 8.86
C SER A 157 5.64 -0.64 7.39
N LEU A 158 6.80 -0.25 6.85
CA LEU A 158 7.25 -0.65 5.53
C LEU A 158 8.07 -1.94 5.65
N LEU A 159 7.56 -3.01 5.05
CA LEU A 159 8.21 -4.31 4.95
C LEU A 159 9.04 -4.37 3.67
N ILE A 160 10.35 -4.27 3.82
CA ILE A 160 11.33 -4.44 2.75
C ILE A 160 11.62 -5.93 2.60
N THR A 161 11.41 -6.45 1.39
CA THR A 161 11.45 -7.88 1.11
C THR A 161 12.15 -8.13 -0.24
N PRO A 162 12.72 -9.33 -0.46
CA PRO A 162 13.11 -9.71 -1.80
C PRO A 162 11.92 -9.74 -2.76
N THR A 163 12.17 -9.42 -4.03
CA THR A 163 11.11 -9.22 -5.04
C THR A 163 10.15 -10.40 -5.21
N GLU A 164 10.53 -11.62 -4.89
CA GLU A 164 9.66 -12.79 -5.07
C GLU A 164 8.59 -12.95 -3.97
N SER A 165 8.67 -12.18 -2.88
CA SER A 165 7.94 -12.48 -1.64
C SER A 165 6.75 -11.55 -1.35
N THR A 166 6.54 -10.50 -2.14
CA THR A 166 5.50 -9.48 -1.91
C THR A 166 4.08 -10.04 -1.99
N GLU A 167 3.77 -10.91 -2.97
CA GLU A 167 2.43 -11.51 -3.10
C GLU A 167 2.09 -12.37 -1.88
N ARG A 168 3.07 -13.10 -1.35
CA ARG A 168 2.90 -13.93 -0.15
C ARG A 168 2.68 -13.08 1.09
N ILE A 169 3.42 -11.96 1.23
CA ILE A 169 3.20 -11.00 2.33
C ILE A 169 1.78 -10.42 2.26
N HIS A 170 1.32 -10.06 1.08
CA HIS A 170 -0.02 -9.51 0.88
C HIS A 170 -1.12 -10.50 1.30
N LYS A 171 -0.98 -11.77 0.92
CA LYS A 171 -1.88 -12.84 1.38
C LYS A 171 -1.92 -12.92 2.91
N ILE A 172 -0.78 -12.77 3.60
CA ILE A 172 -0.73 -12.80 5.05
C ILE A 172 -1.36 -11.53 5.65
N GLN A 173 -1.00 -10.35 5.14
CA GLN A 173 -1.54 -9.06 5.57
C GLN A 173 -3.07 -9.02 5.49
N SER A 174 -3.66 -9.63 4.45
CA SER A 174 -5.11 -9.71 4.28
C SER A 174 -5.86 -10.39 5.44
N LEU A 175 -5.17 -11.25 6.20
CA LEU A 175 -5.74 -11.95 7.36
C LEU A 175 -5.83 -11.04 8.59
N PHE A 176 -5.17 -9.88 8.58
CA PHE A 176 -5.11 -8.97 9.71
C PHE A 176 -5.90 -7.70 9.41
N ALA A 177 -6.81 -7.36 10.30
CA ALA A 177 -7.48 -6.05 10.28
C ALA A 177 -6.51 -4.88 10.52
N ALA A 178 -5.24 -5.12 10.86
CA ALA A 178 -4.18 -4.12 10.91
C ALA A 178 -3.21 -4.22 9.72
N GLY A 179 -3.46 -5.13 8.77
CA GLY A 179 -2.62 -5.33 7.59
C GLY A 179 -2.47 -4.09 6.74
N GLN A 180 -3.45 -3.16 6.78
CA GLN A 180 -3.36 -1.85 6.13
C GLN A 180 -2.30 -0.91 6.73
N LEU A 181 -1.77 -1.18 7.93
CA LEU A 181 -0.63 -0.42 8.48
C LEU A 181 0.71 -0.97 8.00
N VAL A 182 0.69 -2.07 7.24
CA VAL A 182 1.89 -2.71 6.72
C VAL A 182 1.86 -2.66 5.20
N THR A 183 2.86 -2.02 4.60
CA THR A 183 3.06 -2.04 3.15
C THR A 183 4.30 -2.86 2.85
N ALA A 184 4.20 -3.79 1.90
CA ALA A 184 5.35 -4.56 1.45
C ALA A 184 5.95 -3.94 0.20
N ALA A 185 7.26 -3.68 0.23
CA ALA A 185 8.03 -3.16 -0.90
C ALA A 185 9.20 -4.10 -1.23
N PRO A 186 9.31 -4.60 -2.48
CA PRO A 186 10.55 -5.16 -2.99
C PRO A 186 11.73 -4.22 -2.78
N LEU A 187 12.90 -4.73 -2.40
CA LEU A 187 14.12 -3.91 -2.31
C LEU A 187 14.42 -3.19 -3.64
N ARG A 188 14.11 -3.83 -4.78
CA ARG A 188 14.25 -3.21 -6.11
C ARG A 188 13.36 -1.99 -6.36
N MET A 189 12.27 -1.80 -5.60
CA MET A 189 11.40 -0.63 -5.74
C MET A 189 12.04 0.65 -5.22
N PHE A 190 13.13 0.57 -4.44
CA PHE A 190 13.95 1.73 -4.08
C PHE A 190 14.74 2.31 -5.27
N ASN A 191 14.46 1.86 -6.50
CA ASN A 191 14.86 2.56 -7.72
C ASN A 191 13.82 3.62 -8.18
N GLU A 192 12.61 3.59 -7.59
CA GLU A 192 11.46 4.46 -7.87
C GLU A 192 10.86 4.96 -6.52
N PRO A 193 11.60 5.77 -5.73
CA PRO A 193 11.25 6.14 -4.35
C PRO A 193 9.90 6.83 -4.20
N GLU A 194 9.49 7.63 -5.19
CA GLU A 194 8.21 8.35 -5.21
C GLU A 194 7.02 7.41 -4.94
N ILE A 195 7.06 6.19 -5.51
CA ILE A 195 5.98 5.20 -5.35
C ILE A 195 5.93 4.63 -3.93
N ILE A 196 7.09 4.50 -3.29
CA ILE A 196 7.18 4.04 -1.90
C ILE A 196 6.72 5.16 -0.97
N GLN A 197 7.12 6.41 -1.24
CA GLN A 197 6.71 7.59 -0.47
C GLN A 197 5.18 7.77 -0.52
N GLU A 198 4.55 7.69 -1.71
CA GLU A 198 3.09 7.72 -1.84
C GLU A 198 2.43 6.62 -0.99
N ALA A 199 2.97 5.39 -1.02
CA ALA A 199 2.44 4.28 -0.22
C ALA A 199 2.64 4.49 1.29
N ILE A 200 3.76 5.08 1.72
CA ILE A 200 4.02 5.46 3.12
C ILE A 200 3.05 6.54 3.57
N SER A 201 2.90 7.61 2.79
CA SER A 201 1.94 8.67 3.07
C SER A 201 0.53 8.10 3.19
N ALA A 202 0.15 7.20 2.27
CA ALA A 202 -1.13 6.52 2.28
C ALA A 202 -1.33 5.67 3.54
N MET A 203 -0.28 5.04 4.11
CA MET A 203 -0.32 4.33 5.39
C MET A 203 -0.40 5.28 6.60
N GLN A 204 0.40 6.34 6.65
CA GLN A 204 0.47 7.26 7.78
C GLN A 204 -0.84 8.03 7.98
N GLY A 205 -1.52 8.43 6.90
CA GLY A 205 -2.85 9.04 7.01
C GLY A 205 -3.94 8.13 7.60
N ARG A 206 -3.63 6.84 7.86
CA ARG A 206 -4.56 5.86 8.45
C ARG A 206 -4.51 5.83 9.97
N GLU A 207 -3.48 6.41 10.59
CA GLU A 207 -3.46 6.61 12.04
C GLU A 207 -4.66 7.43 12.51
N PHE A 208 -5.12 8.36 11.66
CA PHE A 208 -6.27 9.22 11.91
C PHE A 208 -7.62 8.47 12.01
N PHE A 209 -7.74 7.25 11.46
CA PHE A 209 -9.05 6.60 11.26
C PHE A 209 -9.32 5.33 12.08
N ARG A 210 -8.56 4.92 13.12
CA ARG A 210 -8.91 3.67 13.84
C ARG A 210 -8.78 3.57 15.35
N MET A 211 -9.91 3.11 15.93
CA MET A 211 -10.02 2.08 16.97
C MET A 211 -10.85 0.87 16.46
N GLY A 212 -10.51 -0.35 16.88
CA GLY A 212 -11.38 -1.52 17.05
C GLY A 212 -12.04 -2.22 15.83
N ALA A 213 -11.48 -3.36 15.37
CA ALA A 213 -12.25 -4.37 14.64
C ALA A 213 -11.82 -5.80 15.02
N THR A 214 -12.83 -6.63 15.24
CA THR A 214 -12.86 -7.97 15.82
C THR A 214 -12.08 -9.00 14.99
N LYS A 215 -11.35 -9.90 15.67
CA LYS A 215 -10.83 -11.14 15.06
C LYS A 215 -12.01 -12.03 14.67
N ALA A 216 -12.19 -12.29 13.39
CA ALA A 216 -12.98 -13.43 12.93
C ALA A 216 -12.06 -14.28 12.03
N GLU A 217 -11.86 -15.54 12.44
CA GLU A 217 -11.19 -16.57 11.65
C GLU A 217 -12.10 -16.91 10.46
N VAL A 218 -11.56 -16.87 9.24
CA VAL A 218 -12.27 -17.32 8.03
C VAL A 218 -11.54 -18.55 7.51
N ASP A 219 -12.31 -19.64 7.43
CA ASP A 219 -11.88 -20.95 6.92
C ASP A 219 -11.83 -20.92 5.39
N THR A 220 -10.76 -21.48 4.82
CA THR A 220 -10.37 -21.28 3.42
C THR A 220 -10.55 -22.55 2.61
N GLU A 221 -11.62 -22.66 1.83
CA GLU A 221 -11.70 -23.63 0.73
C GLU A 221 -12.65 -23.13 -0.38
N THR A 222 -12.06 -22.44 -1.37
CA THR A 222 -12.45 -22.19 -2.79
C THR A 222 -12.36 -20.71 -3.26
N HIS A 223 -11.97 -20.54 -4.54
CA HIS A 223 -11.44 -19.35 -5.23
C HIS A 223 -11.23 -18.02 -4.44
N ASP A 224 -10.02 -17.88 -3.90
CA ASP A 224 -9.60 -17.00 -2.80
C ASP A 224 -9.84 -15.47 -2.86
N VAL A 225 -10.09 -14.83 -4.01
CA VAL A 225 -10.06 -13.35 -4.08
C VAL A 225 -11.46 -12.73 -4.08
N VAL A 226 -12.43 -13.34 -4.77
CA VAL A 226 -13.77 -12.76 -4.96
C VAL A 226 -14.61 -12.86 -3.68
N GLU A 227 -14.57 -14.01 -2.99
CA GLU A 227 -15.29 -14.17 -1.72
C GLU A 227 -14.65 -13.37 -0.57
N ARG A 228 -13.31 -13.26 -0.54
CA ARG A 228 -12.60 -12.48 0.49
C ARG A 228 -12.86 -10.97 0.35
N LEU A 229 -13.02 -10.46 -0.88
CA LEU A 229 -13.36 -9.05 -1.14
C LEU A 229 -14.80 -8.73 -0.71
N ALA A 230 -15.74 -9.67 -0.91
CA ALA A 230 -17.12 -9.51 -0.48
C ALA A 230 -17.29 -9.63 1.05
N ALA A 231 -16.46 -10.44 1.72
CA ALA A 231 -16.59 -10.75 3.15
C ALA A 231 -15.73 -9.87 4.08
N ASN A 232 -14.63 -9.29 3.59
CA ASN A 232 -13.68 -8.55 4.44
C ASN A 232 -13.27 -7.20 3.83
N PRO A 233 -13.84 -6.09 4.31
CA PRO A 233 -13.49 -4.77 3.80
C PRO A 233 -12.04 -4.35 4.06
N ALA A 234 -11.36 -4.92 5.07
CA ALA A 234 -9.94 -4.70 5.28
C ALA A 234 -9.10 -5.30 4.14
N TYR A 235 -9.57 -6.39 3.52
CA TYR A 235 -8.93 -6.98 2.35
C TYR A 235 -9.08 -6.08 1.12
N THR A 236 -10.28 -5.54 0.89
CA THR A 236 -10.53 -4.57 -0.20
C THR A 236 -9.65 -3.33 -0.06
N ILE A 237 -9.52 -2.80 1.16
CA ILE A 237 -8.62 -1.67 1.45
C ILE A 237 -7.15 -2.07 1.18
N ALA A 238 -6.68 -3.22 1.67
CA ALA A 238 -5.30 -3.68 1.45
C ALA A 238 -4.98 -3.86 -0.05
N GLU A 239 -5.91 -4.46 -0.82
CA GLU A 239 -5.77 -4.62 -2.27
C GLU A 239 -5.67 -3.28 -2.99
N LEU A 240 -6.59 -2.33 -2.74
CA LEU A 240 -6.57 -1.00 -3.37
C LEU A 240 -5.23 -0.28 -3.15
N ASN A 241 -4.70 -0.36 -1.93
CA ASN A 241 -3.47 0.32 -1.55
C ASN A 241 -2.21 -0.29 -2.16
N GLN A 242 -2.17 -1.61 -2.33
CA GLN A 242 -0.98 -2.29 -2.86
C GLN A 242 -1.02 -2.47 -4.38
N MET A 243 -2.17 -2.26 -5.02
CA MET A 243 -2.36 -2.59 -6.43
C MET A 243 -1.38 -1.85 -7.35
N ARG A 244 -1.09 -0.58 -7.04
CA ARG A 244 -0.10 0.22 -7.78
C ARG A 244 1.30 -0.39 -7.66
N MET A 245 1.73 -0.76 -6.44
CA MET A 245 3.04 -1.36 -6.20
C MET A 245 3.18 -2.72 -6.90
N LEU A 246 2.17 -3.60 -6.78
CA LEU A 246 2.15 -4.91 -7.42
C LEU A 246 2.14 -4.81 -8.96
N ARG A 247 1.56 -3.75 -9.54
CA ARG A 247 1.56 -3.51 -10.98
C ARG A 247 2.93 -3.05 -11.47
N VAL A 248 3.56 -2.12 -10.75
CA VAL A 248 4.88 -1.57 -11.08
C VAL A 248 5.97 -2.64 -10.93
N SER A 249 5.88 -3.47 -9.89
CA SER A 249 6.80 -4.60 -9.66
C SER A 249 6.61 -5.77 -10.65
N LYS A 250 5.64 -5.67 -11.58
CA LYS A 250 5.26 -6.72 -12.55
C LYS A 250 4.83 -8.04 -11.89
N GLN A 251 4.47 -8.01 -10.61
CA GLN A 251 3.95 -9.16 -9.89
C GLN A 251 2.45 -9.39 -10.16
N LEU A 252 1.77 -8.43 -10.78
CA LEU A 252 0.45 -8.66 -11.37
C LEU A 252 0.59 -9.22 -12.80
N PRO A 253 0.15 -10.48 -13.04
CA PRO A 253 0.08 -11.03 -14.39
C PRO A 253 -0.70 -10.11 -15.34
N ARG A 254 -0.31 -10.05 -16.62
CA ARG A 254 -1.09 -9.34 -17.66
C ARG A 254 -2.53 -9.86 -17.78
N SER A 255 -2.77 -11.12 -17.42
CA SER A 255 -4.09 -11.74 -17.35
C SER A 255 -4.96 -11.25 -16.18
N SER A 256 -4.42 -10.51 -15.21
CA SER A 256 -5.16 -9.89 -14.10
C SER A 256 -5.74 -8.52 -14.44
N GLY A 257 -6.13 -8.30 -15.72
CA GLY A 257 -6.72 -7.05 -16.18
C GLY A 257 -7.99 -6.65 -15.40
N THR A 258 -8.76 -7.65 -14.97
CA THR A 258 -10.04 -7.49 -14.26
C THR A 258 -9.91 -7.39 -12.74
N ARG A 259 -8.69 -7.40 -12.18
CA ARG A 259 -8.50 -7.38 -10.71
C ARG A 259 -8.89 -6.02 -10.10
N LEU A 260 -8.53 -4.91 -10.74
CA LEU A 260 -8.95 -3.58 -10.27
C LEU A 260 -10.46 -3.42 -10.39
N GLU A 261 -11.07 -3.94 -11.46
CA GLU A 261 -12.52 -3.93 -11.67
C GLU A 261 -13.21 -4.61 -10.47
N LYS A 262 -12.82 -5.85 -10.14
CA LYS A 262 -13.40 -6.61 -9.01
C LYS A 262 -13.18 -5.96 -7.66
N VAL A 263 -12.00 -5.37 -7.42
CA VAL A 263 -11.68 -4.69 -6.16
C VAL A 263 -12.47 -3.38 -6.04
N SER A 264 -12.63 -2.65 -7.14
CA SER A 264 -13.44 -1.42 -7.19
C SER A 264 -14.93 -1.71 -7.05
N GLU A 265 -15.40 -2.80 -7.67
CA GLU A 265 -16.78 -3.29 -7.53
C GLU A 265 -17.12 -3.60 -6.07
N ALA A 266 -16.24 -4.34 -5.39
CA ALA A 266 -16.37 -4.62 -3.96
C ALA A 266 -16.33 -3.33 -3.11
N ALA A 267 -15.43 -2.40 -3.45
CA ALA A 267 -15.33 -1.12 -2.74
C ALA A 267 -16.62 -0.29 -2.86
N PHE A 268 -17.12 -0.06 -4.07
CA PHE A 268 -18.37 0.68 -4.25
C PHE A 268 -19.57 -0.05 -3.65
N SER A 269 -19.60 -1.39 -3.65
CA SER A 269 -20.64 -2.17 -2.98
C SER A 269 -20.67 -2.00 -1.46
N HIS A 270 -19.53 -1.66 -0.83
CA HIS A 270 -19.48 -1.31 0.59
C HIS A 270 -19.90 0.15 0.87
N LEU A 271 -19.70 1.05 -0.09
CA LEU A 271 -20.00 2.47 0.05
C LEU A 271 -21.46 2.80 -0.29
N PHE A 272 -22.01 2.17 -1.34
CA PHE A 272 -23.27 2.54 -1.97
C PHE A 272 -24.11 1.31 -2.34
N ALA A 273 -25.38 1.54 -2.70
CA ALA A 273 -26.23 0.49 -3.25
C ALA A 273 -25.81 0.21 -4.71
N THR A 274 -25.50 -1.03 -5.04
CA THR A 274 -25.01 -1.43 -6.37
C THR A 274 -26.04 -2.27 -7.13
N TYR A 275 -25.94 -2.22 -8.47
CA TYR A 275 -26.77 -3.00 -9.39
C TYR A 275 -25.87 -3.98 -10.17
N PRO A 276 -25.45 -5.09 -9.53
CA PRO A 276 -24.48 -6.03 -10.13
C PRO A 276 -24.99 -6.62 -11.45
N ASP A 277 -26.29 -6.89 -11.59
CA ASP A 277 -26.90 -7.44 -12.82
C ASP A 277 -26.95 -6.43 -14.00
N ALA A 278 -26.55 -5.17 -13.77
CA ALA A 278 -26.52 -4.11 -14.77
C ALA A 278 -25.08 -3.69 -15.15
N GLY A 279 -24.05 -4.30 -14.54
CA GLY A 279 -22.63 -4.17 -14.89
C GLY A 279 -21.99 -5.53 -15.21
N GLY A 280 -20.74 -5.53 -15.69
CA GLY A 280 -19.97 -6.74 -15.97
C GLY A 280 -20.22 -7.40 -17.35
N GLU A 281 -19.25 -8.17 -17.85
CA GLU A 281 -19.33 -8.90 -19.13
C GLU A 281 -19.94 -10.31 -18.98
N ASP A 282 -21.11 -10.44 -18.35
CA ASP A 282 -21.79 -11.75 -18.32
C ASP A 282 -22.55 -11.97 -19.64
N ASP A 283 -21.87 -12.68 -20.55
CA ASP A 283 -22.36 -13.54 -21.65
C ASP A 283 -23.36 -12.99 -22.69
N SER A 284 -23.62 -11.67 -22.72
CA SER A 284 -24.63 -11.09 -23.62
C SER A 284 -24.07 -10.41 -24.89
N GLY A 285 -22.75 -10.31 -25.06
CA GLY A 285 -22.12 -9.67 -26.23
C GLY A 285 -22.29 -8.13 -26.28
N PHE A 286 -22.76 -7.52 -25.19
CA PHE A 286 -22.87 -6.06 -25.04
C PHE A 286 -21.76 -5.52 -24.13
N LYS A 287 -21.11 -4.42 -24.53
CA LYS A 287 -20.17 -3.69 -23.66
C LYS A 287 -20.97 -3.10 -22.49
N LEU A 288 -20.61 -3.44 -21.25
CA LEU A 288 -21.25 -2.99 -20.00
C LEU A 288 -20.23 -2.26 -19.11
N PRO A 289 -20.64 -1.24 -18.33
CA PRO A 289 -19.76 -0.66 -17.31
C PRO A 289 -19.40 -1.72 -16.26
N ASP A 290 -18.29 -1.52 -15.55
CA ASP A 290 -17.83 -2.50 -14.56
C ASP A 290 -18.79 -2.55 -13.37
N ILE A 291 -19.33 -1.40 -12.97
CA ILE A 291 -20.29 -1.29 -11.88
C ILE A 291 -21.25 -0.11 -12.10
N LEU A 292 -22.51 -0.32 -11.71
CA LEU A 292 -23.50 0.73 -11.52
C LEU A 292 -23.84 0.82 -10.03
N PHE A 293 -23.79 2.03 -9.48
CA PHE A 293 -24.12 2.29 -8.09
C PHE A 293 -24.96 3.55 -7.92
N ARG A 294 -25.75 3.60 -6.86
CA ARG A 294 -26.68 4.68 -6.59
C ARG A 294 -26.36 5.36 -5.28
N ILE A 295 -26.29 6.69 -5.31
CA ILE A 295 -26.18 7.55 -4.15
C ILE A 295 -27.52 8.29 -4.00
N PRO A 296 -28.36 7.89 -3.03
CA PRO A 296 -29.63 8.56 -2.78
C PRO A 296 -29.44 10.02 -2.36
N ALA A 297 -30.43 10.85 -2.68
CA ALA A 297 -30.50 12.24 -2.24
C ALA A 297 -30.35 12.39 -0.71
N VAL A 298 -29.59 13.41 -0.30
CA VAL A 298 -29.38 13.72 1.13
C VAL A 298 -30.43 14.76 1.59
N PRO A 299 -31.22 14.51 2.65
CA PRO A 299 -32.35 15.37 3.02
C PRO A 299 -32.02 16.81 3.46
N LYS A 300 -30.74 17.15 3.70
CA LYS A 300 -30.34 18.35 4.45
C LYS A 300 -30.29 19.67 3.63
N ALA A 301 -30.42 19.66 2.30
CA ALA A 301 -29.95 20.79 1.49
C ALA A 301 -30.90 21.35 0.41
N HIS A 302 -32.21 21.05 0.45
CA HIS A 302 -33.21 21.56 -0.53
C HIS A 302 -32.99 21.23 -2.02
N GLN A 303 -31.85 20.66 -2.39
CA GLN A 303 -31.65 19.86 -3.59
C GLN A 303 -31.70 18.38 -3.21
N HIS A 304 -32.43 17.62 -4.01
CA HIS A 304 -32.72 16.21 -3.76
C HIS A 304 -32.21 15.36 -4.91
N ASP A 305 -31.03 15.70 -5.42
CA ASP A 305 -30.53 15.09 -6.64
C ASP A 305 -29.96 13.71 -6.34
N GLU A 306 -30.55 12.70 -6.93
CA GLU A 306 -30.05 11.35 -6.87
C GLU A 306 -28.97 11.13 -7.92
N ILE A 307 -27.87 10.49 -7.51
CA ILE A 307 -26.71 10.27 -8.40
C ILE A 307 -26.63 8.80 -8.76
N LEU A 308 -26.61 8.51 -10.06
CA LEU A 308 -26.21 7.22 -10.60
C LEU A 308 -24.73 7.26 -11.02
N GLY A 309 -23.91 6.50 -10.32
CA GLY A 309 -22.51 6.27 -10.63
C GLY A 309 -22.35 5.15 -11.65
N ILE A 310 -21.65 5.46 -12.75
CA ILE A 310 -21.32 4.54 -13.84
C ILE A 310 -19.81 4.38 -13.83
N ALA A 311 -19.29 3.32 -13.20
CA ALA A 311 -17.85 3.19 -13.00
C ALA A 311 -17.16 2.26 -13.99
N ASP A 312 -15.97 2.67 -14.41
CA ASP A 312 -15.03 1.93 -15.26
C ASP A 312 -13.63 2.00 -14.63
N SER A 313 -13.00 0.85 -14.46
CA SER A 313 -11.71 0.72 -13.80
C SER A 313 -10.60 0.59 -14.83
N LYS A 314 -9.61 1.47 -14.75
CA LYS A 314 -8.43 1.45 -15.62
C LYS A 314 -7.28 0.75 -14.94
N SER A 315 -7.12 -0.54 -15.23
CA SER A 315 -6.13 -1.41 -14.57
C SER A 315 -4.68 -1.24 -15.05
N GLY A 316 -4.41 -0.32 -15.97
CA GLY A 316 -3.06 0.05 -16.42
C GLY A 316 -2.20 0.64 -15.29
N ARG A 317 -0.87 0.77 -15.52
CA ARG A 317 0.04 1.43 -14.55
C ARG A 317 -0.47 2.82 -14.19
N ASN A 318 -0.96 3.54 -15.20
CA ASN A 318 -1.66 4.81 -15.10
C ASN A 318 -3.02 4.67 -15.81
N GLY A 319 -3.91 5.66 -15.65
CA GLY A 319 -5.24 5.68 -16.28
C GLY A 319 -5.24 5.56 -17.82
N ASN A 320 -4.11 5.79 -18.49
CA ASN A 320 -3.90 5.61 -19.93
C ASN A 320 -4.89 6.41 -20.83
N PHE A 321 -5.40 7.54 -20.32
CA PHE A 321 -6.38 8.38 -21.00
C PHE A 321 -5.98 8.82 -22.41
N GLY A 322 -4.69 8.98 -22.71
CA GLY A 322 -4.22 9.38 -24.04
C GLY A 322 -4.43 8.34 -25.15
N SER A 323 -4.57 7.05 -24.79
CA SER A 323 -4.79 5.95 -25.76
C SER A 323 -6.21 5.39 -25.72
N GLU A 324 -7.04 5.85 -24.78
CA GLU A 324 -8.40 5.39 -24.60
C GLU A 324 -9.31 5.91 -25.72
N LYS A 325 -10.08 5.01 -26.34
CA LYS A 325 -11.04 5.39 -27.39
C LYS A 325 -12.33 5.91 -26.76
N VAL A 326 -12.65 7.17 -27.04
CA VAL A 326 -13.86 7.84 -26.56
C VAL A 326 -15.10 7.37 -27.32
N ASP A 327 -15.07 7.29 -28.65
CA ASP A 327 -16.27 7.20 -29.51
C ASP A 327 -16.99 5.85 -29.57
N GLU A 328 -16.70 4.90 -28.67
CA GLU A 328 -17.29 3.56 -28.72
C GLU A 328 -17.85 3.05 -27.39
N LYS A 329 -16.99 2.93 -26.37
CA LYS A 329 -17.32 2.23 -25.11
C LYS A 329 -18.18 3.12 -24.22
N HIS A 330 -17.64 4.28 -23.87
CA HIS A 330 -18.20 5.18 -22.86
C HIS A 330 -19.54 5.82 -23.24
N PRO A 331 -19.75 6.34 -24.47
CA PRO A 331 -21.05 6.86 -24.88
C PRO A 331 -22.15 5.79 -24.84
N ARG A 332 -21.82 4.52 -25.10
CA ARG A 332 -22.80 3.42 -24.98
C ARG A 332 -23.16 3.13 -23.53
N TYR A 333 -22.24 3.32 -22.59
CA TYR A 333 -22.51 3.15 -21.16
C TYR A 333 -23.51 4.20 -20.69
N LEU A 334 -23.24 5.46 -21.03
CA LEU A 334 -24.13 6.59 -20.73
C LEU A 334 -25.50 6.40 -21.38
N GLN A 335 -25.54 6.08 -22.68
CA GLN A 335 -26.81 5.85 -23.38
C GLN A 335 -27.64 4.72 -22.75
N ARG A 336 -26.98 3.64 -22.30
CA ARG A 336 -27.64 2.52 -21.64
C ARG A 336 -28.13 2.90 -20.24
N ALA A 337 -27.33 3.62 -19.47
CA ALA A 337 -27.74 4.13 -18.16
C ALA A 337 -28.98 5.02 -18.28
N ARG A 338 -29.02 5.93 -19.27
CA ARG A 338 -30.20 6.78 -19.56
C ARG A 338 -31.46 5.98 -19.92
N ARG A 339 -31.33 4.87 -20.64
CA ARG A 339 -32.46 4.10 -21.17
C ARG A 339 -32.96 3.01 -20.23
N ASP A 340 -32.03 2.29 -19.63
CA ASP A 340 -32.27 1.03 -18.92
C ASP A 340 -31.81 1.10 -17.44
N GLY A 341 -31.17 2.19 -17.02
CA GLY A 341 -30.71 2.38 -15.66
C GLY A 341 -31.83 2.78 -14.69
N PRO A 342 -31.56 2.73 -13.38
CA PRO A 342 -32.44 3.31 -12.37
C PRO A 342 -32.69 4.80 -12.63
N GLU A 343 -33.88 5.30 -12.32
CA GLU A 343 -34.20 6.73 -12.41
C GLU A 343 -33.33 7.52 -11.42
N SER A 344 -32.65 8.56 -11.92
CA SER A 344 -31.75 9.44 -11.16
C SER A 344 -31.69 10.83 -11.78
N ASP A 345 -31.36 11.85 -11.00
CA ASP A 345 -31.28 13.24 -11.45
C ASP A 345 -29.93 13.60 -12.09
N LEU A 346 -28.86 12.89 -11.69
CA LEU A 346 -27.49 13.14 -12.14
C LEU A 346 -26.77 11.83 -12.48
N HIS A 347 -25.94 11.84 -13.52
CA HIS A 347 -25.07 10.70 -13.86
C HIS A 347 -23.58 11.04 -13.71
N ALA A 348 -22.95 10.39 -12.74
CA ALA A 348 -21.51 10.47 -12.54
C ALA A 348 -20.81 9.36 -13.33
N HIS A 349 -20.05 9.72 -14.37
CA HIS A 349 -19.20 8.78 -15.09
C HIS A 349 -17.84 8.65 -14.39
N VAL A 350 -17.63 7.54 -13.68
CA VAL A 350 -16.54 7.37 -12.72
C VAL A 350 -15.42 6.53 -13.30
N PHE A 351 -14.19 7.04 -13.28
CA PHE A 351 -12.99 6.30 -13.64
C PHE A 351 -12.16 5.98 -12.41
N VAL A 352 -11.96 4.70 -12.11
CA VAL A 352 -11.02 4.28 -11.06
C VAL A 352 -9.64 4.03 -11.66
N VAL A 353 -8.63 4.77 -11.19
CA VAL A 353 -7.27 4.71 -11.73
C VAL A 353 -6.23 4.42 -10.64
N LEU A 354 -5.13 3.77 -11.01
CA LEU A 354 -3.98 3.60 -10.10
C LEU A 354 -3.11 4.86 -10.00
N GLY A 355 -3.17 5.75 -10.98
CA GLY A 355 -2.39 6.97 -11.07
C GLY A 355 -2.62 7.71 -12.38
N PHE A 356 -2.13 8.95 -12.48
CA PHE A 356 -2.28 9.79 -13.67
C PHE A 356 -1.13 9.58 -14.67
N ASP A 357 -1.43 9.80 -15.95
CA ASP A 357 -0.43 9.76 -17.03
C ASP A 357 -0.22 11.15 -17.62
N GLY A 358 0.72 11.91 -17.05
CA GLY A 358 0.88 13.34 -17.37
C GLY A 358 -0.39 14.11 -17.06
N GLN A 359 -0.82 15.02 -17.93
CA GLN A 359 -2.05 15.83 -17.81
C GLN A 359 -3.16 15.40 -18.82
N LYS A 360 -3.09 14.16 -19.31
CA LYS A 360 -3.92 13.66 -20.43
C LYS A 360 -5.41 13.52 -20.09
N GLU A 361 -5.75 13.53 -18.81
CA GLU A 361 -7.14 13.47 -18.36
C GLU A 361 -7.95 14.70 -18.78
N LEU A 362 -7.32 15.86 -18.93
CA LEU A 362 -7.99 17.09 -19.38
C LEU A 362 -8.43 16.96 -20.84
N ASP A 363 -7.53 16.51 -21.72
CA ASP A 363 -7.85 16.28 -23.15
C ASP A 363 -8.88 15.16 -23.33
N PHE A 364 -8.87 14.17 -22.43
CA PHE A 364 -9.83 13.09 -22.44
C PHE A 364 -11.22 13.57 -22.01
N TYR A 365 -11.29 14.39 -20.96
CA TYR A 365 -12.52 15.05 -20.55
C TYR A 365 -13.12 15.88 -21.68
N ASP A 366 -12.34 16.73 -22.35
CA ASP A 366 -12.84 17.60 -23.43
C ASP A 366 -13.51 16.80 -24.55
N LYS A 367 -12.97 15.61 -24.85
CA LYS A 367 -13.57 14.70 -25.83
C LYS A 367 -14.85 14.04 -25.30
N MET A 368 -14.86 13.64 -24.04
CA MET A 368 -16.04 13.03 -23.38
C MET A 368 -17.18 14.05 -23.20
N GLN A 369 -16.85 15.32 -22.92
CA GLN A 369 -17.82 16.39 -22.69
C GLN A 369 -18.77 16.58 -23.87
N ALA A 370 -18.28 16.36 -25.10
CA ALA A 370 -19.11 16.42 -26.30
C ALA A 370 -20.21 15.34 -26.36
N HIS A 371 -20.12 14.29 -25.52
CA HIS A 371 -21.08 13.18 -25.45
C HIS A 371 -21.97 13.22 -24.18
N TYR A 372 -21.63 14.06 -23.20
CA TYR A 372 -22.40 14.23 -21.98
C TYR A 372 -23.67 15.06 -22.21
N ALA A 373 -24.75 14.69 -21.51
CA ALA A 373 -25.90 15.57 -21.32
C ALA A 373 -25.65 16.54 -20.14
N ASP A 374 -26.52 17.53 -19.95
CA ASP A 374 -26.32 18.61 -18.96
C ASP A 374 -26.21 18.09 -17.50
N ASP A 375 -26.83 16.95 -17.23
CA ASP A 375 -26.87 16.21 -15.96
C ASP A 375 -25.73 15.19 -15.81
N GLU A 376 -24.82 15.11 -16.77
CA GLU A 376 -23.73 14.14 -16.78
C GLU A 376 -22.35 14.79 -16.69
N TYR A 377 -21.46 14.13 -15.96
CA TYR A 377 -20.12 14.65 -15.69
C TYR A 377 -19.14 13.51 -15.42
N MET A 378 -17.86 13.85 -15.36
CA MET A 378 -16.79 12.89 -15.17
C MET A 378 -16.19 13.02 -13.78
N ILE A 379 -15.99 11.87 -13.11
CA ILE A 379 -15.23 11.79 -11.87
C ILE A 379 -14.04 10.85 -12.10
N ILE A 380 -12.83 11.27 -11.73
CA ILE A 380 -11.66 10.39 -11.70
C ILE A 380 -11.31 10.14 -10.24
N VAL A 381 -11.33 8.89 -9.81
CA VAL A 381 -11.04 8.46 -8.44
C VAL A 381 -9.76 7.65 -8.43
N THR A 382 -8.78 8.05 -7.63
CA THR A 382 -7.59 7.22 -7.43
C THR A 382 -7.92 6.03 -6.53
N ALA A 383 -7.25 4.88 -6.73
CA ALA A 383 -7.43 3.71 -5.87
C ALA A 383 -7.19 4.04 -4.37
N GLU A 384 -6.27 4.96 -4.09
CA GLU A 384 -5.98 5.46 -2.74
C GLU A 384 -7.12 6.32 -2.17
N ALA A 385 -7.74 7.17 -2.99
CA ALA A 385 -8.92 7.93 -2.59
C ALA A 385 -10.09 7.00 -2.25
N LEU A 386 -10.34 5.98 -3.08
CA LEU A 386 -11.39 4.97 -2.85
C LEU A 386 -11.12 4.15 -1.58
N ALA A 387 -9.86 3.77 -1.34
CA ALA A 387 -9.46 3.11 -0.10
C ALA A 387 -9.70 4.01 1.13
N THR A 388 -9.44 5.32 1.00
CA THR A 388 -9.66 6.31 2.06
C THR A 388 -11.15 6.47 2.39
N MET A 389 -12.02 6.54 1.39
CA MET A 389 -13.47 6.55 1.59
C MET A 389 -13.97 5.30 2.31
N LEU A 390 -13.48 4.12 1.94
CA LEU A 390 -13.80 2.86 2.62
C LEU A 390 -13.35 2.88 4.08
N MET A 391 -12.12 3.31 4.34
CA MET A 391 -11.60 3.40 5.71
C MET A 391 -12.49 4.30 6.56
N ALA A 392 -12.86 5.48 6.07
CA ALA A 392 -13.78 6.39 6.76
C ALA A 392 -15.16 5.74 7.00
N ARG A 393 -15.70 5.01 6.02
CA ARG A 393 -16.99 4.29 6.14
C ARG A 393 -16.99 3.28 7.28
N PHE A 394 -15.88 2.57 7.50
CA PHE A 394 -15.73 1.58 8.56
C PHE A 394 -15.34 2.18 9.91
N ALA A 395 -14.66 3.32 9.92
CA ALA A 395 -14.40 4.09 11.14
C ALA A 395 -15.68 4.76 11.68
N TYR A 396 -16.58 5.17 10.78
CA TYR A 396 -17.77 5.96 11.12
C TYR A 396 -18.73 5.32 12.17
N PRO A 397 -19.08 4.02 12.11
CA PRO A 397 -19.95 3.38 13.10
C PRO A 397 -19.32 3.31 14.51
N ILE A 398 -17.99 3.37 14.60
CA ILE A 398 -17.26 3.30 15.88
C ILE A 398 -17.27 4.67 16.56
N HIS A 399 -17.08 5.74 15.78
CA HIS A 399 -17.23 7.12 16.25
C HIS A 399 -18.69 7.46 16.64
N ASN A 400 -19.68 6.92 15.91
CA ASN A 400 -21.10 7.14 16.18
C ASN A 400 -21.73 6.31 17.31
N LYS A 401 -20.98 5.43 18.00
CA LYS A 401 -21.50 4.84 19.25
C LYS A 401 -21.64 5.85 20.38
N PHE A 402 -21.19 7.09 20.21
CA PHE A 402 -21.42 8.19 21.15
C PHE A 402 -22.29 9.36 20.65
N GLN A 403 -22.75 9.39 19.40
CA GLN A 403 -23.83 10.31 18.97
C GLN A 403 -24.77 9.66 17.95
N LEU A 404 -25.41 8.55 18.35
CA LEU A 404 -26.59 8.03 17.68
C LEU A 404 -27.74 9.03 17.80
N GLN A 405 -27.86 9.93 16.81
CA GLN A 405 -29.10 10.47 16.23
C GLN A 405 -28.76 11.70 15.37
N ARG A 406 -28.43 11.53 14.06
CA ARG A 406 -28.91 12.37 12.93
C ARG A 406 -28.01 12.46 11.68
N ASN A 407 -26.78 11.98 11.66
CA ASN A 407 -25.97 12.05 10.44
C ASN A 407 -25.84 10.67 9.78
N ASP A 408 -26.03 10.66 8.48
CA ASP A 408 -25.92 9.52 7.60
C ASP A 408 -24.56 9.63 6.92
N PHE A 409 -23.68 8.62 7.02
CA PHE A 409 -22.33 8.69 6.41
C PHE A 409 -22.38 9.05 4.93
N ARG A 410 -23.49 8.74 4.24
CA ARG A 410 -23.72 9.15 2.86
C ARG A 410 -23.60 10.68 2.70
N SER A 411 -24.04 11.48 3.67
CA SER A 411 -23.90 12.95 3.60
C SER A 411 -22.45 13.43 3.62
N VAL A 412 -21.53 12.63 4.16
CA VAL A 412 -20.09 12.95 4.20
C VAL A 412 -19.46 12.74 2.83
N LEU A 413 -19.82 11.65 2.14
CA LEU A 413 -19.27 11.33 0.82
C LEU A 413 -20.03 12.00 -0.33
N TYR A 414 -21.30 12.36 -0.14
CA TYR A 414 -22.16 12.91 -1.20
C TYR A 414 -21.53 14.10 -1.95
N PRO A 415 -20.88 15.09 -1.30
CA PRO A 415 -20.27 16.21 -2.00
C PRO A 415 -19.11 15.79 -2.92
N LEU A 416 -18.44 14.67 -2.64
CA LEU A 416 -17.38 14.15 -3.51
C LEU A 416 -17.91 13.61 -4.84
N PHE A 417 -19.19 13.25 -4.89
CA PHE A 417 -19.83 12.68 -6.07
C PHE A 417 -20.84 13.61 -6.73
N HIS A 418 -21.15 14.76 -6.14
CA HIS A 418 -22.12 15.72 -6.67
C HIS A 418 -21.40 16.93 -7.27
N ARG A 419 -21.49 17.11 -8.60
CA ARG A 419 -20.79 18.18 -9.35
C ARG A 419 -20.93 19.56 -8.69
N ASP A 420 -22.17 20.02 -8.51
CA ASP A 420 -22.39 21.40 -8.08
C ASP A 420 -21.93 21.62 -6.63
N TRP A 421 -22.17 20.67 -5.71
CA TRP A 421 -21.67 20.76 -4.33
C TRP A 421 -20.15 20.71 -4.25
N PHE A 422 -19.50 19.90 -5.09
CA PHE A 422 -18.04 19.85 -5.14
C PHE A 422 -17.47 21.21 -5.55
N ASN A 423 -18.08 21.85 -6.56
CA ASN A 423 -17.63 23.13 -7.10
C ASN A 423 -18.01 24.33 -6.20
N ASP A 424 -19.11 24.22 -5.46
CA ASP A 424 -19.58 25.25 -4.52
C ASP A 424 -18.81 25.23 -3.18
N ASP A 425 -18.11 24.12 -2.87
CA ASP A 425 -17.25 24.03 -1.69
C ASP A 425 -15.84 24.57 -2.02
N ASP A 426 -15.54 25.79 -1.57
CA ASP A 426 -14.24 26.46 -1.78
C ASP A 426 -13.04 25.61 -1.34
N THR A 427 -13.21 24.71 -0.37
CA THR A 427 -12.11 23.86 0.12
C THR A 427 -11.88 22.63 -0.74
N LEU A 428 -12.90 22.13 -1.45
CA LEU A 428 -12.77 21.02 -2.39
C LEU A 428 -12.45 21.51 -3.80
N ALA A 429 -13.20 22.51 -4.26
CA ALA A 429 -13.02 23.15 -5.56
C ALA A 429 -11.62 23.77 -5.69
N GLY A 430 -11.01 24.22 -4.59
CA GLY A 430 -9.66 24.79 -4.57
C GLY A 430 -8.54 23.75 -4.71
N LEU A 431 -8.82 22.45 -4.55
CA LEU A 431 -7.78 21.42 -4.57
C LEU A 431 -7.55 20.89 -5.99
N THR A 432 -6.29 20.91 -6.41
CA THR A 432 -5.81 20.25 -7.61
C THR A 432 -4.73 19.22 -7.26
N ARG A 433 -4.56 18.23 -8.12
CA ARG A 433 -3.49 17.25 -7.96
C ARG A 433 -2.15 17.85 -8.37
N GLU A 434 -1.06 17.32 -7.82
CA GLU A 434 0.28 17.67 -8.26
C GLU A 434 0.58 17.08 -9.66
N VAL A 435 1.11 17.92 -10.56
CA VAL A 435 1.48 17.54 -11.95
C VAL A 435 2.98 17.61 -12.24
N GLY A 436 3.79 18.05 -11.26
CA GLY A 436 5.25 18.16 -11.35
C GLY A 436 5.74 19.31 -12.23
N GLN A 437 5.27 19.42 -13.48
CA GLN A 437 5.55 20.51 -14.41
C GLN A 437 4.28 21.26 -14.78
N ASP A 438 4.40 22.58 -14.95
CA ASP A 438 3.34 23.49 -15.39
C ASP A 438 2.05 23.48 -14.52
N GLN A 439 2.22 23.43 -13.19
CA GLN A 439 1.11 23.41 -12.21
C GLN A 439 0.11 24.56 -12.42
N ASP A 440 0.58 25.80 -12.56
CA ASP A 440 -0.32 26.97 -12.74
C ASP A 440 -1.17 26.88 -14.02
N ASP A 441 -0.61 26.34 -15.11
CA ASP A 441 -1.35 26.15 -16.36
C ASP A 441 -2.35 25.00 -16.24
N TYR A 442 -1.96 23.93 -15.54
CA TYR A 442 -2.83 22.83 -15.22
C TYR A 442 -4.03 23.27 -14.38
N ASP A 443 -3.80 23.98 -13.28
CA ASP A 443 -4.84 24.45 -12.36
C ASP A 443 -5.84 25.35 -13.11
N ARG A 444 -5.33 26.32 -13.88
CA ARG A 444 -6.17 27.19 -14.71
C ARG A 444 -7.02 26.39 -15.70
N LYS A 445 -6.46 25.38 -16.35
CA LYS A 445 -7.22 24.53 -17.27
C LYS A 445 -8.25 23.70 -16.51
N TYR A 446 -7.88 23.10 -15.39
CA TYR A 446 -8.79 22.30 -14.58
C TYR A 446 -10.02 23.10 -14.13
N TYR A 447 -9.83 24.31 -13.59
CA TYR A 447 -10.94 25.14 -13.11
C TYR A 447 -11.93 25.59 -14.19
N THR A 448 -11.57 25.51 -15.47
CA THR A 448 -12.51 25.79 -16.57
C THR A 448 -13.43 24.62 -16.91
N ARG A 449 -13.26 23.47 -16.26
CA ARG A 449 -13.95 22.21 -16.54
C ARG A 449 -14.81 21.79 -15.35
N GLU A 450 -15.87 22.54 -15.08
CA GLU A 450 -16.77 22.34 -13.94
C GLU A 450 -17.38 20.92 -13.87
N GLY A 451 -17.50 20.21 -14.99
CA GLY A 451 -17.96 18.82 -15.02
C GLY A 451 -16.85 17.77 -14.87
N LEU A 452 -15.65 18.14 -14.46
CA LEU A 452 -14.54 17.23 -14.18
C LEU A 452 -14.16 17.31 -12.69
N LEU A 453 -14.44 16.24 -11.95
CA LEU A 453 -14.05 16.11 -10.55
C LEU A 453 -12.89 15.13 -10.45
N ILE A 454 -11.78 15.56 -9.84
CA ILE A 454 -10.63 14.69 -9.56
C ILE A 454 -10.55 14.41 -8.06
N LEU A 455 -10.83 13.17 -7.67
CA LEU A 455 -10.80 12.73 -6.29
C LEU A 455 -9.47 12.03 -6.01
N THR A 456 -8.50 12.81 -5.52
CA THR A 456 -7.28 12.27 -4.90
C THR A 456 -7.51 11.98 -3.42
N ARG A 457 -6.52 11.36 -2.77
CA ARG A 457 -6.59 11.10 -1.33
C ARG A 457 -6.73 12.39 -0.54
N GLU A 458 -6.01 13.45 -0.93
CA GLU A 458 -6.00 14.76 -0.28
C GLU A 458 -7.39 15.38 -0.30
N VAL A 459 -8.08 15.31 -1.44
CA VAL A 459 -9.47 15.78 -1.60
C VAL A 459 -10.43 15.04 -0.65
N VAL A 460 -10.30 13.71 -0.57
CA VAL A 460 -11.13 12.91 0.35
C VAL A 460 -10.81 13.24 1.80
N LEU A 461 -9.55 13.41 2.17
CA LEU A 461 -9.15 13.78 3.53
C LEU A 461 -9.68 15.17 3.90
N GLN A 462 -9.57 16.16 3.01
CA GLN A 462 -10.10 17.50 3.24
C GLN A 462 -11.60 17.44 3.51
N GLN A 463 -12.35 16.69 2.70
CA GLN A 463 -13.79 16.53 2.91
C GLN A 463 -14.15 15.90 4.26
N LEU A 464 -13.37 14.89 4.68
CA LEU A 464 -13.55 14.26 5.98
C LEU A 464 -13.25 15.24 7.10
N THR A 465 -12.21 16.06 6.98
CA THR A 465 -11.87 17.13 7.94
C THR A 465 -12.98 18.18 8.04
N ASN A 466 -13.53 18.64 6.92
CA ASN A 466 -14.65 19.60 6.91
C ASN A 466 -15.87 19.09 7.68
N HIS A 467 -16.07 17.77 7.73
CA HIS A 467 -17.15 17.13 8.47
C HIS A 467 -16.81 16.83 9.94
N LEU A 468 -15.54 16.94 10.34
CA LEU A 468 -15.07 16.73 11.72
C LEU A 468 -15.00 18.03 12.52
N ASP A 469 -14.77 19.18 11.88
CA ASP A 469 -14.79 20.51 12.52
C ASP A 469 -16.19 20.99 12.98
N MET A 470 -17.20 20.12 12.91
CA MET A 470 -18.52 20.35 13.51
C MET A 470 -18.51 20.00 15.02
N GLU A 471 -17.97 20.89 15.87
CA GLU A 471 -18.06 20.90 17.35
C GLU A 471 -18.00 19.54 18.08
N GLY A 472 -16.88 18.81 17.97
CA GLY A 472 -16.56 17.67 18.84
C GLY A 472 -15.08 17.61 19.18
N ASP A 473 -14.74 17.81 20.46
CA ASP A 473 -13.35 17.78 20.98
C ASP A 473 -12.85 16.33 21.10
N LEU A 474 -12.37 15.80 19.97
CA LEU A 474 -11.87 14.43 19.83
C LEU A 474 -10.70 14.13 20.78
N GLU A 475 -9.81 15.09 21.02
CA GLU A 475 -8.63 14.90 21.88
C GLU A 475 -9.02 14.81 23.37
N GLY A 476 -9.98 15.62 23.82
CA GLY A 476 -10.53 15.56 25.17
C GLY A 476 -11.26 14.24 25.47
N ASP A 477 -12.06 13.76 24.50
CA ASP A 477 -12.84 12.54 24.66
C ASP A 477 -11.98 11.26 24.57
N LEU A 478 -10.91 11.28 23.78
CA LEU A 478 -9.93 10.18 23.73
C LEU A 478 -9.10 10.10 25.02
N ALA A 479 -8.72 11.24 25.61
CA ALA A 479 -7.96 11.28 26.86
C ALA A 479 -8.72 10.65 28.05
N ALA A 480 -10.04 10.85 28.13
CA ALA A 480 -10.89 10.26 29.16
C ALA A 480 -11.00 8.72 29.06
N TYR A 481 -10.79 8.15 27.87
CA TYR A 481 -10.86 6.70 27.66
C TYR A 481 -9.59 5.96 28.10
N PHE A 482 -8.47 6.68 28.24
CA PHE A 482 -7.19 6.15 28.71
C PHE A 482 -6.93 6.38 30.20
N GLU A 483 -7.87 7.00 30.93
CA GLU A 483 -7.79 7.00 32.40
C GLU A 483 -8.06 5.59 32.95
N PRO A 484 -7.16 5.03 33.78
CA PRO A 484 -7.35 3.72 34.36
C PRO A 484 -8.60 3.72 35.26
N LEU A 485 -9.54 2.83 34.96
CA LEU A 485 -10.74 2.60 35.78
C LEU A 485 -10.30 2.24 37.22
N ASN A 486 -10.43 3.20 38.14
CA ASN A 486 -10.36 2.95 39.58
C ASN A 486 -11.57 2.12 40.00
N TYR A 487 -11.46 0.80 39.84
CA TYR A 487 -12.48 -0.15 40.28
C TYR A 487 -12.45 -0.25 41.80
N GLN A 488 -13.46 0.31 42.49
CA GLN A 488 -13.76 -0.06 43.87
C GLN A 488 -14.79 -1.20 43.87
N PRO A 489 -14.45 -2.40 44.37
CA PRO A 489 -15.41 -3.49 44.47
C PRO A 489 -16.36 -3.28 45.67
N PRO A 490 -17.56 -3.90 45.64
CA PRO A 490 -18.62 -3.74 46.63
C PRO A 490 -18.29 -4.34 48.01
#